data_AF-A0A1I9GBI4-F1
#
_entry.id   AF-A0A1I9GBI4-F1
#
_cell.length_a   1.000
_cell.length_b   1.000
_cell.length_c   1.000
_cell.angle_alpha   90.00
_cell.angle_beta   90.00
_cell.angle_gamma   90.00
#
_symmetry.space_group_name_H-M   'P 1'
#
loop_
_entity.id
_entity.type
_entity.pdbx_description
1 polymer ?
#
loop_
_entity_poly.entity_id
_entity_poly.type
_entity_poly.pdbx_seq_one_letter_code
_entity_poly.pdbx_strand_id
1 'polypeptide(L)' 'MKEFKEIRESSIPPSQLVKTAFDKNPDKNRYRDVFCVDETRVVLNYPSKTTNDYIHANWVDVVSMKQRFICTQ' A
#
# COMPACT_ATOMS: atom_id res chain seq x y z
N MET A 1 12.73 -10.39 20.11
CA MET A 1 12.87 -11.10 18.80
C MET A 1 11.79 -12.13 18.52
N LYS A 2 11.21 -12.82 19.53
CA LYS A 2 10.16 -13.82 19.33
C LYS A 2 8.91 -13.26 18.63
N GLU A 3 8.34 -12.19 19.19
CA GLU A 3 7.14 -11.53 18.66
C GLU A 3 7.28 -11.09 17.20
N PHE A 4 8.39 -10.43 16.83
CA PHE A 4 8.66 -10.02 15.45
C PHE A 4 8.64 -11.21 14.46
N LYS A 5 9.19 -12.37 14.86
CA LYS A 5 9.20 -13.56 14.00
C LYS A 5 7.79 -14.12 13.81
N GLU A 6 7.02 -14.20 14.88
CA GLU A 6 5.63 -14.67 14.84
C GLU A 6 4.76 -13.80 13.91
N ILE A 7 4.85 -12.47 14.03
CA ILE A 7 4.13 -11.54 13.15
C ILE A 7 4.54 -11.73 11.69
N ARG A 8 5.84 -11.90 11.43
CA ARG A 8 6.36 -12.12 10.08
C ARG A 8 5.82 -13.41 9.48
N GLU A 9 5.74 -14.49 10.26
CA GLU A 9 5.24 -15.80 9.82
C GLU A 9 3.73 -15.80 9.57
N SER A 10 2.96 -15.04 10.35
CA SER A 10 1.51 -14.91 10.16
C SER A 10 1.11 -13.91 9.08
N SER A 11 2.04 -13.05 8.64
CA SER A 11 1.77 -12.02 7.63
C SER A 11 1.78 -12.60 6.22
N ILE A 12 0.98 -11.99 5.33
CA ILE A 12 0.98 -12.36 3.91
C ILE A 12 2.35 -12.00 3.31
N PRO A 13 3.06 -12.95 2.68
CA PRO A 13 4.33 -12.67 2.04
C PRO A 13 4.19 -11.62 0.93
N PRO A 14 5.13 -10.66 0.80
CA PRO A 14 5.06 -9.64 -0.26
C PRO A 14 4.96 -10.19 -1.68
N SER A 15 5.49 -11.40 -1.92
CA SER A 15 5.42 -12.09 -3.22
C SER A 15 4.01 -12.51 -3.63
N GLN A 16 3.07 -12.60 -2.68
CA GLN A 16 1.67 -12.95 -2.93
C GLN A 16 0.78 -11.71 -3.11
N LEU A 17 1.30 -10.51 -2.82
CA LEU A 17 0.55 -9.27 -2.93
C LEU A 17 0.64 -8.72 -4.35
N VAL A 18 -0.49 -8.26 -4.87
CA VAL A 18 -0.55 -7.62 -6.19
C VAL A 18 -0.10 -6.17 -6.05
N LYS A 19 0.80 -5.72 -6.93
CA LYS A 19 1.39 -4.36 -6.94
C LYS A 19 1.47 -3.77 -8.35
N THR A 20 0.49 -4.09 -9.19
CA THR A 20 0.48 -3.71 -10.61
C THR A 20 0.54 -2.20 -10.79
N ALA A 21 -0.16 -1.44 -9.95
CA ALA A 21 -0.17 0.02 -10.05
C ALA A 21 1.19 0.61 -9.65
N PHE A 22 1.84 0.05 -8.63
CA PHE A 22 3.20 0.41 -8.22
C PHE A 22 4.21 0.13 -9.34
N ASP A 23 4.16 -1.06 -9.94
CA ASP A 23 5.08 -1.46 -11.01
C ASP A 23 4.91 -0.59 -12.29
N LYS A 24 3.71 -0.07 -12.55
CA LYS A 24 3.40 0.84 -13.67
C LYS A 24 3.83 2.29 -13.44
N ASN A 25 4.10 2.70 -12.20
CA ASN A 25 4.42 4.09 -11.83
C ASN A 25 5.77 4.19 -11.08
N PRO A 26 6.88 3.66 -11.61
CA PRO A 26 8.16 3.59 -10.89
C PRO A 26 8.76 4.98 -10.56
N ASP A 27 8.41 6.00 -11.34
CA ASP A 27 8.80 7.40 -11.17
C ASP A 27 8.11 8.09 -9.99
N LYS A 28 6.97 7.55 -9.53
CA LYS A 28 6.19 8.10 -8.41
C LYS A 28 6.49 7.42 -7.08
N ASN A 29 7.42 6.47 -7.07
CA ASN A 29 7.80 5.68 -5.90
C ASN A 29 9.16 6.15 -5.36
N ARG A 30 9.21 6.50 -4.07
CA ARG A 30 10.47 6.94 -3.44
C ARG A 30 11.47 5.79 -3.29
N TYR A 31 10.99 4.60 -2.95
CA TYR A 31 11.82 3.41 -2.71
C TYR A 31 11.24 2.19 -3.44
N ARG A 32 12.12 1.37 -4.03
CA ARG A 32 11.73 0.19 -4.81
C ARG A 32 11.35 -1.01 -3.95
N ASP A 33 11.86 -1.07 -2.73
CA ASP A 33 11.66 -2.14 -1.74
C ASP A 33 10.47 -1.89 -0.81
N VAL A 34 9.83 -0.72 -0.91
CA VAL A 34 8.59 -0.39 -0.20
C VAL A 34 7.43 -0.41 -1.18
N PHE A 35 6.70 -1.52 -1.23
CA PHE A 35 5.60 -1.71 -2.19
C PHE A 35 4.32 -0.98 -1.78
N CYS A 36 3.63 -0.42 -2.77
CA CYS A 36 2.22 -0.02 -2.66
C CYS A 36 1.36 -1.16 -3.23
N VAL A 37 0.52 -1.76 -2.39
CA VAL A 37 -0.29 -2.93 -2.78
C VAL A 37 -1.62 -2.51 -3.36
N ASP A 38 -2.07 -3.19 -4.42
CA ASP A 38 -3.25 -2.80 -5.18
C ASP A 38 -4.55 -2.92 -4.36
N GLU A 39 -4.63 -3.89 -3.47
CA GLU A 39 -5.84 -4.20 -2.68
C GLU A 39 -6.32 -3.02 -1.83
N THR A 40 -5.39 -2.29 -1.21
CA THR A 40 -5.72 -1.20 -0.28
C THR A 40 -5.20 0.16 -0.75
N ARG A 41 -4.73 0.29 -2.00
CA ARG A 41 -4.18 1.56 -2.48
C ARG A 41 -5.23 2.67 -2.45
N VAL A 42 -4.77 3.90 -2.23
CA VAL A 42 -5.59 5.08 -2.43
C VAL A 42 -5.70 5.35 -3.94
N VAL A 43 -6.92 5.39 -4.47
CA VAL A 43 -7.21 5.66 -5.88
C VAL A 43 -7.58 7.13 -6.03
N LEU A 44 -6.78 7.90 -6.78
CA LEU A 44 -7.08 9.31 -7.04
C LEU A 44 -8.20 9.44 -8.09
N ASN A 45 -9.12 10.38 -7.85
CA ASN A 45 -10.25 10.66 -8.75
C ASN A 45 -10.44 12.16 -9.05
N TYR A 46 -9.53 13.01 -8.58
CA TYR A 46 -9.56 14.46 -8.80
C TYR A 46 -8.34 14.89 -9.62
N PRO A 47 -8.49 15.79 -10.62
CA PRO A 47 -9.75 16.33 -11.14
C PRO A 47 -10.59 15.24 -11.84
N SER A 48 -11.88 15.50 -12.03
CA SER A 48 -12.77 14.54 -12.70
C SER A 48 -12.22 14.17 -14.08
N LYS A 49 -12.23 12.86 -14.40
CA LYS A 49 -11.66 12.27 -15.63
C LYS A 49 -10.13 12.24 -15.75
N THR A 50 -9.38 12.40 -14.65
CA THR A 50 -7.94 12.09 -14.66
C THR A 50 -7.71 10.61 -15.01
N THR A 51 -6.75 10.34 -15.89
CA THR A 51 -6.27 8.98 -16.19
C THR A 51 -5.17 8.53 -15.22
N ASN A 52 -4.60 9.48 -14.47
CA ASN A 52 -3.61 9.20 -13.45
C ASN A 52 -4.30 9.05 -12.10
N ASP A 53 -4.52 7.81 -11.70
CA ASP A 53 -5.22 7.42 -10.47
C ASP A 53 -4.24 6.99 -9.35
N TYR A 54 -2.93 7.12 -9.57
CA TYR A 54 -1.90 6.54 -8.72
C TYR A 54 -1.24 7.58 -7.80
N ILE A 55 -1.19 7.23 -6.52
CA ILE A 55 -0.31 7.78 -5.49
C ILE A 55 0.25 6.61 -4.68
N HIS A 56 1.50 6.70 -4.22
CA HIS A 56 2.08 5.69 -3.32
C HIS A 56 1.51 5.88 -1.91
N ALA A 57 0.30 5.36 -1.71
CA ALA A 57 -0.41 5.40 -0.46
C ALA A 57 -1.38 4.23 -0.33
N ASN A 58 -1.49 3.68 0.88
CA ASN A 58 -2.40 2.60 1.23
C ASN A 58 -3.30 2.99 2.41
N TRP A 59 -4.54 2.51 2.39
CA TRP A 59 -5.44 2.54 3.53
C TRP A 59 -5.01 1.49 4.56
N VAL A 60 -4.90 1.90 5.82
CA VAL A 60 -4.55 1.02 6.94
C VAL A 60 -5.62 1.13 8.01
N ASP A 61 -6.21 0.00 8.37
CA ASP A 61 -7.22 -0.12 9.42
C ASP A 61 -6.55 -0.42 10.77
N VAL A 62 -6.84 0.40 11.78
CA VAL A 62 -6.43 0.14 13.16
C VAL A 62 -7.65 -0.38 13.92
N VAL A 63 -7.77 -1.70 13.98
CA VAL A 63 -8.94 -2.42 14.54
C VAL A 63 -9.28 -1.95 15.96
N SER A 64 -8.27 -1.69 16.79
CA SER A 64 -8.45 -1.23 18.18
C SER A 64 -9.06 0.16 18.29
N MET A 65 -8.87 1.01 17.28
CA MET A 65 -9.32 2.42 17.29
C MET A 65 -10.55 2.67 16.42
N LYS A 66 -11.04 1.67 15.67
CA LYS A 66 -12.10 1.81 14.66
C LYS A 66 -11.84 2.98 13.69
N GLN A 67 -10.56 3.25 13.44
CA GLN A 67 -10.09 4.35 12.60
C GLN A 67 -9.27 3.80 11.45
N ARG A 68 -9.34 4.52 10.34
CA ARG A 68 -8.61 4.23 9.12
C ARG A 68 -7.67 5.38 8.80
N PHE A 69 -6.45 5.06 8.44
CA PHE A 69 -5.40 6.01 8.12
C PHE A 69 -4.93 5.84 6.67
N ILE A 70 -4.35 6.90 6.13
CA ILE A 70 -3.56 6.83 4.90
C ILE A 70 -2.09 6.76 5.33
N CYS A 71 -1.42 5.68 4.95
CA CYS A 71 0.04 5.59 5.05
C CYS A 71 0.64 5.90 3.68
N THR A 72 1.59 6.84 3.62
CA THR A 72 2.25 7.31 2.40
C THR A 72 3.74 7.61 2.66
N GLN A 73 4.50 7.81 1.57
CA GLN A 73 5.98 7.91 1.52
C GLN A 73 6.56 9.32 1.76
#